data_AF-A0A8T0J804-F1
#
_entry.id   AF-A0A8T0J804-F1
#
_cell.length_a   1.000
_cell.length_b   1.000
_cell.length_c   1.000
_cell.angle_alpha   90.00
_cell.angle_beta   90.00
_cell.angle_gamma   90.00
#
_symmetry.space_group_name_H-M   'P 1'
#
loop_
_entity.id
_entity.type
_entity.pdbx_description
1 polymer ?
#
loop_
_entity_poly.entity_id
_entity_poly.type
_entity_poly.pdbx_seq_one_letter_code
_entity_poly.pdbx_strand_id
1 'polypeptide(L)'
;MAMRKNMFWQGRRALGDEPNKMLGESLWRLWARRTQARLDRDQLWDMVEPYSRPKPLMPLVLLNIAAFYTGVIAAAVTEQLHKERIWAEHPGQAIPIMKPTLYIGPYKVRREDFGEEAPGQ
;
A
#
# COMPACT_ATOMS: atom_id res chain seq x y z
N MET A 1 -62.02 20.74 -12.56
CA MET A 1 -60.60 20.96 -12.20
C MET A 1 -60.20 19.95 -11.15
N ALA A 2 -59.28 19.05 -11.48
CA ALA A 2 -58.95 17.86 -10.69
C ALA A 2 -58.05 18.17 -9.49
N MET A 3 -58.46 17.67 -8.32
CA MET A 3 -57.73 17.77 -7.05
C MET A 3 -56.53 16.81 -7.08
N ARG A 4 -55.35 17.33 -7.38
CA ARG A 4 -54.09 16.57 -7.34
C ARG A 4 -53.68 16.37 -5.88
N LYS A 5 -54.27 15.35 -5.24
CA LYS A 5 -53.91 14.94 -3.87
C LYS A 5 -52.45 14.48 -3.88
N ASN A 6 -51.58 15.28 -3.26
CA ASN A 6 -50.16 14.99 -3.10
C ASN A 6 -49.98 13.73 -2.24
N MET A 7 -49.68 12.62 -2.91
CA MET A 7 -49.30 11.32 -2.36
C MET A 7 -48.16 11.41 -1.31
N PHE A 8 -47.37 12.47 -1.39
CA PHE A 8 -46.27 12.79 -0.47
C PHE A 8 -46.73 13.04 0.99
N TRP A 9 -47.96 13.52 1.20
CA TRP A 9 -48.50 13.80 2.54
C TRP A 9 -49.32 12.66 3.15
N GLN A 10 -49.73 11.65 2.38
CA GLN A 10 -50.35 10.44 2.93
C GLN A 10 -49.32 9.44 3.45
N GLY A 11 -48.14 9.33 2.82
CA GLY A 11 -47.08 8.43 3.29
C GLY A 11 -46.50 8.81 4.66
N ARG A 12 -46.58 10.09 5.03
CA ARG A 12 -46.05 10.61 6.31
C ARG A 12 -47.01 10.41 7.51
N ARG A 13 -48.30 10.08 7.27
CA ARG A 13 -49.24 9.69 8.35
C ARG A 13 -49.35 8.17 8.55
N ALA A 14 -48.89 7.37 7.59
CA ALA A 14 -48.85 5.91 7.68
C ALA A 14 -47.65 5.40 8.49
N LEU A 15 -46.55 6.14 8.52
CA LEU A 15 -45.54 6.01 9.57
C LEU A 15 -46.02 6.83 10.76
N GLY A 16 -46.80 6.23 11.65
CA GLY A 16 -47.07 6.81 12.95
C GLY A 16 -45.75 7.17 13.65
N ASP A 17 -45.74 8.25 14.42
CA ASP A 17 -44.58 8.87 15.07
C ASP A 17 -43.85 8.00 16.13
N GLU A 18 -44.16 6.71 16.24
CA GLU A 18 -43.50 5.78 17.17
C GLU A 18 -43.40 4.37 16.56
N PRO A 19 -42.35 4.06 15.76
CA PRO A 19 -42.05 2.65 15.51
C PRO A 19 -40.54 2.34 15.50
N ASN A 20 -39.66 3.11 16.15
CA ASN A 20 -38.22 2.79 16.12
C ASN A 20 -37.40 3.09 17.38
N LYS A 21 -38.00 3.46 18.52
CA LYS A 21 -37.25 3.43 19.79
C LYS A 21 -36.96 1.98 20.20
N MET A 22 -37.93 1.08 20.13
CA MET A 22 -37.72 -0.35 20.44
C MET A 22 -36.82 -1.08 19.44
N LEU A 23 -36.97 -0.84 18.13
CA LEU A 23 -36.10 -1.45 17.11
C LEU A 23 -34.69 -0.85 17.15
N GLY A 24 -34.58 0.48 17.33
CA GLY A 24 -33.30 1.15 17.55
C GLY A 24 -32.61 0.71 18.84
N GLU A 25 -33.33 0.58 19.94
CA GLU A 25 -32.80 0.07 21.21
C GLU A 25 -32.42 -1.40 21.13
N SER A 26 -33.19 -2.23 20.46
CA SER A 26 -32.86 -3.66 20.32
C SER A 26 -31.66 -3.87 19.41
N LEU A 27 -31.55 -3.12 18.31
CA LEU A 27 -30.35 -3.08 17.46
C LEU A 27 -29.14 -2.52 18.23
N TRP A 28 -29.32 -1.45 19.01
CA TRP A 28 -28.29 -0.88 19.86
C TRP A 28 -27.82 -1.88 20.91
N ARG A 29 -28.74 -2.58 21.59
CA ARG A 29 -28.43 -3.64 22.55
C ARG A 29 -27.72 -4.81 21.88
N LEU A 30 -28.09 -5.18 20.66
CA LEU A 30 -27.42 -6.24 19.90
C LEU A 30 -26.00 -5.83 19.49
N TRP A 31 -25.83 -4.60 19.00
CA TRP A 31 -24.53 -4.03 18.66
C TRP A 31 -23.65 -3.92 19.90
N ALA A 32 -24.16 -3.37 21.00
CA ALA A 32 -23.43 -3.24 22.25
C ALA A 32 -23.00 -4.61 22.80
N ARG A 33 -23.89 -5.61 22.78
CA ARG A 33 -23.53 -7.00 23.16
C ARG A 33 -22.45 -7.58 22.26
N ARG A 34 -22.54 -7.37 20.94
CA ARG A 34 -21.55 -7.87 19.97
C ARG A 34 -20.20 -7.18 20.15
N THR A 35 -20.19 -5.88 20.40
CA THR A 35 -18.99 -5.09 20.64
C THR A 35 -18.36 -5.51 21.97
N GLN A 36 -19.15 -5.65 23.03
CA GLN A 36 -18.67 -6.13 24.32
C GLN A 36 -18.08 -7.55 24.22
N ALA A 37 -18.78 -8.48 23.56
CA ALA A 37 -18.27 -9.83 23.36
C ALA A 37 -16.98 -9.89 22.51
N ARG A 38 -16.73 -8.89 21.65
CA ARG A 38 -15.46 -8.73 20.95
C ARG A 38 -14.38 -8.20 21.88
N LEU A 39 -14.67 -7.15 22.63
CA LEU A 39 -13.73 -6.55 23.60
C LEU A 39 -13.33 -7.55 24.69
N ASP A 40 -14.27 -8.33 25.24
CA ASP A 40 -14.00 -9.34 26.24
C ASP A 40 -13.08 -10.45 25.68
N ARG A 41 -13.26 -10.81 24.40
CA ARG A 41 -12.38 -11.75 23.71
C ARG A 41 -10.98 -11.17 23.52
N ASP A 42 -10.88 -9.91 23.12
CA ASP A 42 -9.60 -9.22 22.89
C ASP A 42 -8.85 -9.02 24.22
N GLN A 43 -9.55 -8.71 25.31
CA GLN A 43 -8.99 -8.63 26.65
C GLN A 43 -8.37 -9.97 27.11
N LEU A 44 -8.98 -11.11 26.77
CA LEU A 44 -8.38 -12.42 27.02
C LEU A 44 -7.08 -12.63 26.24
N TRP A 45 -6.99 -12.11 25.02
CA TRP A 45 -5.76 -12.15 24.23
C TRP A 45 -4.68 -11.23 24.83
N ASP A 46 -5.05 -10.03 25.27
CA ASP A 46 -4.14 -9.10 25.95
C ASP A 46 -3.59 -9.68 27.27
N MET A 47 -4.39 -10.49 27.98
CA MET A 47 -3.95 -11.19 29.19
C MET A 47 -2.97 -12.33 28.89
N VAL A 48 -3.07 -12.96 27.73
CA VAL A 48 -2.20 -14.07 27.29
C VAL A 48 -0.94 -13.54 26.59
N GLU A 49 -0.98 -12.32 26.04
CA GLU A 49 0.12 -11.69 25.31
C GLU A 49 1.45 -11.64 26.09
N PRO A 50 1.49 -11.34 27.40
CA PRO A 50 2.72 -11.39 28.21
C PRO A 50 3.35 -12.78 28.33
N TYR A 51 2.55 -13.84 28.18
CA TYR A 51 3.00 -15.24 28.21
C TYR A 51 3.37 -15.76 26.82
N SER A 52 3.05 -15.01 25.77
CA SER A 52 3.40 -15.36 24.39
C SER A 52 4.89 -15.09 24.15
N ARG A 53 5.55 -15.98 23.40
CA ARG A 53 6.97 -15.79 23.04
C ARG A 53 7.08 -14.52 22.18
N PRO A 54 8.04 -13.62 22.45
CA PRO A 54 8.24 -12.45 21.60
C PRO A 54 8.42 -12.90 20.16
N LYS A 55 7.71 -12.25 19.23
CA LYS A 55 7.79 -12.56 17.81
C LYS A 55 9.26 -12.49 17.39
N PRO A 56 9.85 -13.57 16.83
CA PRO A 56 11.24 -13.53 16.46
C PRO A 56 11.44 -12.45 15.39
N LEU A 57 12.46 -11.60 15.58
CA LEU A 57 12.85 -10.59 14.58
C LEU A 57 13.55 -11.22 13.37
N MET A 58 14.03 -12.46 13.52
CA MET A 58 14.72 -13.22 12.47
C MET A 58 13.99 -13.29 11.13
N PRO A 59 12.69 -13.66 11.04
CA PRO A 59 11.97 -13.66 9.76
C PRO A 59 11.95 -12.29 9.08
N LEU A 60 11.84 -11.19 9.84
CA LEU A 60 11.88 -9.84 9.27
C LEU A 60 13.26 -9.48 8.74
N VAL A 61 14.32 -9.85 9.46
CA VAL A 61 15.71 -9.64 9.02
C VAL A 61 15.99 -10.43 7.74
N LEU A 62 15.61 -11.71 7.71
CA LEU A 62 15.78 -12.57 6.54
C LEU A 62 15.04 -12.01 5.32
N LEU A 63 13.79 -11.57 5.51
CA LEU A 63 13.01 -10.96 4.43
C LEU A 63 13.68 -9.69 3.89
N ASN A 64 14.21 -8.84 4.77
CA ASN A 64 14.93 -7.63 4.36
C ASN A 64 16.20 -7.96 3.56
N ILE A 65 16.99 -8.93 4.02
CA ILE A 65 18.19 -9.38 3.31
C ILE A 65 17.81 -9.91 1.92
N ALA A 66 16.82 -10.79 1.85
CA ALA A 66 16.35 -11.36 0.59
C ALA A 66 15.84 -10.27 -0.38
N ALA A 67 15.00 -9.35 0.11
CA ALA A 67 14.48 -8.25 -0.69
C ALA A 67 15.59 -7.31 -1.19
N PHE A 68 16.56 -6.99 -0.33
CA PHE A 68 17.70 -6.15 -0.69
C PHE A 68 18.52 -6.77 -1.82
N TYR A 69 18.97 -8.03 -1.65
CA TYR A 69 19.77 -8.69 -2.68
C TYR A 69 19.01 -8.94 -3.97
N THR A 70 17.71 -9.24 -3.89
CA THR A 70 16.86 -9.36 -5.08
C THR A 70 16.80 -8.03 -5.84
N GLY A 71 16.68 -6.90 -5.13
CA GLY A 71 16.71 -5.56 -5.74
C GLY A 71 18.04 -5.23 -6.40
N VAL A 72 19.17 -5.55 -5.75
CA VAL A 72 20.52 -5.34 -6.32
C VAL A 72 20.72 -6.16 -7.59
N ILE A 73 20.34 -7.44 -7.57
CA ILE A 73 20.45 -8.33 -8.74
C ILE A 73 19.57 -7.82 -9.88
N ALA A 74 18.32 -7.45 -9.59
CA ALA A 74 17.42 -6.90 -10.59
C ALA A 74 17.98 -5.63 -11.24
N ALA A 75 18.51 -4.70 -10.44
CA ALA A 75 19.13 -3.47 -10.95
C ALA A 75 20.34 -3.76 -11.86
N ALA A 76 21.20 -4.71 -11.45
CA ALA A 76 22.34 -5.12 -12.26
C ALA A 76 21.91 -5.75 -13.59
N VAL A 77 20.89 -6.63 -13.58
CA VAL A 77 20.35 -7.23 -14.80
C VAL A 77 19.76 -6.17 -15.73
N THR A 78 19.01 -5.20 -15.19
CA THR A 78 18.45 -4.12 -16.01
C THR A 78 19.53 -3.22 -16.62
N GLU A 79 20.61 -2.94 -15.89
CA GLU A 79 21.77 -2.21 -16.40
C GLU A 79 22.41 -2.96 -17.57
N GLN A 80 22.62 -4.27 -17.44
CA GLN A 80 23.25 -5.04 -18.52
C GLN A 80 22.38 -5.15 -19.76
N LEU A 81 21.07 -5.36 -19.60
CA LEU A 81 20.13 -5.33 -20.74
C LEU A 81 20.11 -3.97 -21.43
N HIS A 82 20.20 -2.87 -20.66
CA HIS A 82 20.31 -1.52 -21.22
C HIS A 82 21.58 -1.39 -22.08
N LYS A 83 22.71 -1.89 -21.57
CA LYS A 83 23.99 -1.83 -22.28
C LYS A 83 24.00 -2.66 -23.55
N GLU A 84 23.51 -3.89 -23.50
CA GLU A 84 23.40 -4.78 -24.67
C GLU A 84 22.53 -4.16 -25.78
N ARG A 85 21.41 -3.52 -25.39
CA ARG A 85 20.54 -2.83 -26.33
C ARG A 85 21.24 -1.66 -27.02
N ILE A 86 21.94 -0.80 -26.26
CA ILE A 86 22.67 0.33 -26.85
C ILE A 86 23.82 -0.15 -27.74
N TRP A 87 24.53 -1.20 -27.35
CA TRP A 87 25.56 -1.79 -28.19
C TRP A 87 25.05 -2.33 -29.52
N ALA A 88 23.86 -2.93 -29.53
CA ALA A 88 23.24 -3.40 -30.76
C ALA A 88 22.85 -2.25 -31.70
N GLU A 89 22.42 -1.11 -31.15
CA GLU A 89 22.01 0.08 -31.92
C GLU A 89 23.21 0.94 -32.35
N HIS A 90 24.28 1.00 -31.54
CA HIS A 90 25.44 1.88 -31.71
C HIS A 90 26.77 1.14 -31.42
N PRO A 91 27.28 0.32 -32.35
CA PRO A 91 28.53 -0.41 -32.15
C PRO A 91 29.73 0.54 -32.06
N GLY A 92 30.58 0.34 -31.05
CA GLY A 92 31.84 1.09 -30.87
C GLY A 92 31.69 2.46 -30.18
N GLN A 93 30.47 2.86 -29.81
CA GLN A 93 30.25 4.02 -28.96
C GLN A 93 30.28 3.61 -27.49
N ALA A 94 30.82 4.48 -26.64
CA ALA A 94 30.84 4.21 -25.21
C ALA A 94 29.42 4.27 -24.62
N ILE A 95 29.10 3.30 -23.78
CA ILE A 95 27.74 3.10 -23.31
C ILE A 95 27.47 3.98 -22.09
N PRO A 96 26.44 4.84 -22.11
CA PRO A 96 26.02 5.55 -20.91
C PRO A 96 25.58 4.60 -19.81
N ILE A 97 25.89 4.96 -18.57
CA ILE A 97 25.32 4.32 -17.37
C ILE A 97 23.83 4.67 -17.30
N MET A 98 22.97 3.66 -17.07
CA MET A 98 21.53 3.90 -16.97
C MET A 98 21.22 4.81 -15.78
N LYS A 99 20.24 5.70 -15.93
CA LYS A 99 19.73 6.47 -14.79
C LYS A 99 19.12 5.50 -13.75
N PRO A 100 19.50 5.58 -12.46
CA PRO A 100 18.90 4.75 -11.43
C PRO A 100 17.41 5.06 -11.27
N THR A 101 16.58 4.02 -11.27
CA THR A 101 15.12 4.14 -11.19
C THR A 101 14.65 4.79 -9.89
N LEU A 102 15.38 4.55 -8.78
CA LEU A 102 15.03 5.05 -7.45
C LEU A 102 15.59 6.46 -7.16
N TYR A 103 16.34 7.05 -8.09
CA TYR A 103 16.96 8.36 -7.87
C TYR A 103 16.02 9.49 -8.30
N ILE A 104 15.44 10.16 -7.31
CA ILE A 104 14.45 11.24 -7.49
C ILE A 104 15.13 12.61 -7.78
N GLY A 105 16.43 12.72 -7.56
CA GLY A 105 17.19 13.96 -7.76
C GLY A 105 17.62 14.25 -9.21
N PRO A 106 18.23 15.43 -9.46
CA PRO A 106 18.86 15.73 -10.74
C PRO A 106 20.02 14.76 -10.97
N TYR A 107 19.89 13.92 -12.00
CA TYR A 107 20.90 12.95 -12.37
C TYR A 107 21.96 13.64 -13.24
N LYS A 108 23.13 13.90 -12.63
CA LYS A 108 24.26 14.52 -13.34
C LYS A 108 24.98 13.42 -14.13
N VAL A 109 24.78 13.43 -15.44
CA VAL A 109 25.58 12.61 -16.35
C VAL A 109 26.93 13.30 -16.56
N ARG A 110 28.03 12.66 -16.20
CA ARG A 110 29.38 13.17 -16.43
C ARG A 110 29.92 12.64 -17.74
N ARG A 111 30.86 13.37 -18.37
CA ARG A 111 31.51 12.90 -19.61
C ARG A 111 32.26 11.59 -19.41
N GLU A 112 32.85 11.41 -18.24
CA GLU A 112 33.56 10.19 -17.84
C GLU A 112 32.64 8.95 -17.70
N ASP A 113 31.32 9.13 -17.54
CA ASP A 113 30.34 8.03 -17.59
C ASP A 113 30.19 7.45 -19.01
N PHE A 114 30.74 8.13 -20.03
CA PHE A 114 30.79 7.71 -21.43
C PHE A 114 32.20 7.35 -21.89
N GLY A 115 33.15 7.04 -20.99
CA GLY A 115 34.47 6.52 -21.39
C GLY A 115 35.31 7.39 -22.35
N GLU A 116 34.96 8.67 -22.56
CA GLU A 116 35.84 9.62 -23.25
C GLU A 116 36.99 9.96 -22.30
N GLU A 117 38.14 9.34 -22.52
CA GLU A 117 39.38 9.79 -21.90
C GLU A 117 39.59 11.28 -22.23
N ALA A 118 39.75 12.11 -21.20
CA ALA A 118 40.05 13.51 -21.39
C ALA A 118 41.30 13.64 -22.29
N PRO A 119 41.27 14.45 -23.37
CA PRO A 119 42.49 14.73 -24.10
C PRO A 119 43.43 15.56 -23.21
N GLY A 120 44.37 14.88 -22.56
CA GLY A 120 45.59 15.43 -21.94
C GLY A 120 45.40 16.41 -20.78
N GLN A 121 45.59 15.92 -19.55
CA GLN A 121 46.32 16.64 -18.49
C GLN A 121 47.28 15.67 -17.80
#